data_AF-A0A2G8D3C3-F1
#
_entry.id   AF-A0A2G8D3C3-F1
#
_cell.length_a   1.000
_cell.length_b   1.000
_cell.length_c   1.000
_cell.angle_alpha   90.00
_cell.angle_beta   90.00
_cell.angle_gamma   90.00
#
_symmetry.space_group_name_H-M   'P 1'
#
loop_
_entity.id
_entity.type
_entity.pdbx_description
1 polymer ?
#
loop_
_entity_poly.entity_id
_entity_poly.type
_entity_poly.pdbx_seq_one_letter_code
_entity_poly.pdbx_strand_id
1 'polypeptide(L)'
;MLRSARTAIAAVLVGAALLSPIATAADPALANEPWLPQIPTDSAPAGTEPGPGAPQPQRIAAAGVPSRVENARLARKALTYVGKPGNVACREAGLTLSDWAGGQCKQFVNCVSILVFGKNPAPGYQAGFAKEGIEVAGGPGVVMGDIIQVGDSDGAWPLHTAIVVRNLGGGRYDVVDSNAAGSDLTVSRHEWVPPAGSRFWRLGTPAPDPQGPQASRLAGLDRYETSAAVSRGTFPAGAPVAYVANGLDFPDALSGSAAAGTGQGPVLLVRPGSIPTAIAGELQRLKPQRIVVLGGTGVVSSTVETQLKSYTAGAVSRLSGADRFGTSAAVSRATFAQGASVAYIANGLDFPDSLPAGGVAGTNGGPLLMVRPDSVPGEIAAELERLKPSRIVVVGGTAVVTPAVQAQVQAYTAGPVTRAAGSDRFATSTALSQTEYAPGVPVVYLASGLDFPDALSGAAAAGARRGPVLYVRPDSIPLAVQSELGRLAPRQVVVLGGTGVFSQDVQSQLGAYVVP
;
A
#
# COMPACT_ATOMS: atom_id res chain seq x y z
N MET A 1 -31.05 -61.39 -49.78
CA MET A 1 -30.13 -62.51 -49.45
C MET A 1 -29.99 -62.57 -47.94
N LEU A 2 -30.11 -63.77 -47.41
CA LEU A 2 -30.26 -64.13 -46.01
C LEU A 2 -28.95 -64.07 -45.21
N ARG A 3 -29.15 -64.01 -43.87
CA ARG A 3 -28.27 -64.38 -42.73
C ARG A 3 -27.47 -63.22 -42.10
N SER A 4 -27.86 -62.71 -40.91
CA SER A 4 -27.83 -63.34 -39.55
C SER A 4 -26.51 -62.99 -38.86
N ALA A 5 -26.39 -62.57 -37.60
CA ALA A 5 -27.33 -62.22 -36.55
C ALA A 5 -26.52 -61.69 -35.34
N ARG A 6 -27.19 -60.84 -34.54
CA ARG A 6 -27.16 -60.77 -33.05
C ARG A 6 -25.92 -60.29 -32.27
N THR A 7 -26.15 -59.18 -31.54
CA THR A 7 -26.01 -58.95 -30.06
C THR A 7 -24.69 -59.36 -29.37
N ALA A 8 -24.05 -58.65 -28.43
CA ALA A 8 -24.52 -57.73 -27.39
C ALA A 8 -23.36 -56.94 -26.73
N ILE A 9 -23.68 -55.74 -26.24
CA ILE A 9 -23.43 -55.13 -24.91
C ILE A 9 -22.08 -55.33 -24.18
N ALA A 10 -21.49 -54.16 -23.85
CA ALA A 10 -20.64 -53.74 -22.72
C ALA A 10 -19.25 -54.36 -22.47
N ALA A 11 -18.23 -53.49 -22.42
CA ALA A 11 -17.44 -53.25 -21.20
C ALA A 11 -16.50 -52.04 -21.39
N VAL A 12 -16.53 -51.16 -20.39
CA VAL A 12 -15.53 -50.10 -20.12
C VAL A 12 -14.20 -50.77 -19.81
N LEU A 13 -13.12 -50.35 -20.47
CA LEU A 13 -11.76 -50.71 -20.10
C LEU A 13 -10.90 -49.45 -19.98
N VAL A 14 -10.38 -49.30 -18.75
CA VAL A 14 -9.46 -48.29 -18.26
C VAL A 14 -8.13 -48.41 -19.00
N GLY A 15 -7.67 -47.31 -19.61
CA GLY A 15 -6.32 -47.18 -20.14
C GLY A 15 -5.35 -46.79 -19.05
N ALA A 16 -4.59 -47.77 -18.56
CA ALA A 16 -3.43 -47.58 -17.69
C ALA A 16 -2.18 -47.28 -18.54
N ALA A 17 -1.43 -46.23 -18.21
CA ALA A 17 -0.08 -45.99 -18.69
C ALA A 17 0.90 -45.97 -17.49
N LEU A 18 1.45 -47.15 -17.25
CA LEU A 18 2.78 -47.51 -16.74
C LEU A 18 3.65 -46.40 -16.10
N LEU A 19 3.75 -46.48 -14.78
CA LEU A 19 4.92 -46.10 -13.98
C LEU A 19 5.86 -47.31 -13.89
N SER A 20 7.17 -47.10 -13.98
CA SER A 20 8.14 -47.95 -13.29
C SER A 20 9.46 -47.22 -12.98
N PRO A 21 10.16 -47.69 -11.93
CA PRO A 21 11.08 -46.89 -11.11
C PRO A 21 12.55 -47.23 -11.39
N ILE A 22 13.46 -46.37 -10.95
CA ILE A 22 14.88 -46.72 -10.82
C ILE A 22 15.39 -46.27 -9.45
N ALA A 23 15.53 -47.24 -8.55
CA ALA A 23 16.61 -47.35 -7.57
C ALA A 23 17.32 -48.67 -7.95
N THR A 24 18.63 -48.79 -7.96
CA THR A 24 19.50 -48.99 -6.78
C THR A 24 20.97 -48.96 -7.21
N ALA A 25 21.87 -48.49 -6.34
CA ALA A 25 23.06 -49.19 -5.84
C ALA A 25 24.18 -48.20 -5.45
N ALA A 26 24.66 -48.36 -4.23
CA ALA A 26 25.82 -47.67 -3.67
C ALA A 26 27.11 -48.46 -3.95
N ASP A 27 28.25 -47.76 -4.01
CA ASP A 27 29.57 -48.31 -3.69
C ASP A 27 30.37 -47.24 -2.91
N PRO A 28 31.18 -47.62 -1.89
CA PRO A 28 31.67 -46.75 -0.83
C PRO A 28 33.12 -46.35 -1.03
N ALA A 29 33.45 -45.08 -0.78
CA ALA A 29 34.76 -44.68 -0.29
C ALA A 29 34.67 -43.22 0.19
N LEU A 30 35.46 -42.89 1.21
CA LEU A 30 35.58 -41.59 1.89
C LEU A 30 34.67 -41.39 3.11
N ALA A 31 34.83 -42.31 4.07
CA ALA A 31 34.89 -41.93 5.48
C ALA A 31 36.20 -41.15 5.73
N ASN A 32 36.13 -40.02 6.44
CA ASN A 32 37.00 -39.66 7.57
C ASN A 32 36.73 -38.23 8.10
N GLU A 33 36.25 -38.18 9.35
CA GLU A 33 36.55 -37.18 10.42
C GLU A 33 35.81 -35.80 10.37
N PRO A 34 35.66 -35.07 11.51
CA PRO A 34 34.47 -35.13 12.39
C PRO A 34 33.93 -33.74 12.81
N TRP A 35 32.94 -33.73 13.72
CA TRP A 35 32.40 -32.62 14.54
C TRP A 35 31.07 -31.95 14.09
N LEU A 36 29.95 -32.63 14.39
CA LEU A 36 28.70 -31.99 14.82
C LEU A 36 28.06 -32.83 15.93
N PRO A 37 27.80 -32.29 17.15
CA PRO A 37 27.03 -33.01 18.15
C PRO A 37 25.53 -32.93 17.87
N GLN A 38 24.87 -34.05 18.18
CA GLN A 38 23.48 -34.37 17.92
C GLN A 38 22.50 -33.62 18.83
N ILE A 39 21.30 -33.36 18.31
CA ILE A 39 20.14 -32.85 19.05
C ILE A 39 19.39 -34.04 19.66
N PRO A 40 19.18 -34.11 20.99
CA PRO A 40 18.20 -35.02 21.58
C PRO A 40 16.82 -34.35 21.65
N THR A 41 15.83 -35.04 21.10
CA THR A 41 14.41 -34.87 21.40
C THR A 41 14.11 -35.36 22.81
N ASP A 42 13.40 -34.60 23.66
CA ASP A 42 12.38 -35.22 24.50
C ASP A 42 11.35 -34.27 25.15
N SER A 43 10.10 -34.73 25.02
CA SER A 43 8.92 -34.67 25.90
C SER A 43 8.73 -33.58 26.99
N ALA A 44 7.55 -32.95 26.94
CA ALA A 44 6.96 -32.17 28.03
C ALA A 44 6.24 -33.06 29.07
N PRO A 45 6.08 -32.58 30.32
CA PRO A 45 4.89 -32.89 31.10
C PRO A 45 4.15 -31.63 31.61
N ALA A 46 2.85 -31.82 31.82
CA ALA A 46 1.88 -30.82 32.23
C ALA A 46 1.84 -30.57 33.76
N GLY A 47 1.50 -29.32 34.13
CA GLY A 47 0.55 -28.98 35.20
C GLY A 47 0.99 -29.09 36.67
N THR A 48 1.15 -27.94 37.34
CA THR A 48 0.78 -27.73 38.75
C THR A 48 0.41 -26.24 38.97
N GLU A 49 -0.79 -25.97 39.50
CA GLU A 49 -1.19 -24.63 39.98
C GLU A 49 -0.54 -24.35 41.36
N PRO A 50 -0.12 -23.10 41.67
CA PRO A 50 0.23 -22.72 43.03
C PRO A 50 -0.88 -21.91 43.73
N GLY A 51 -1.16 -22.30 44.99
CA GLY A 51 -2.10 -21.66 45.91
C GLY A 51 -1.66 -20.30 46.48
N PRO A 52 -2.47 -19.71 47.38
CA PRO A 52 -2.44 -18.28 47.68
C PRO A 52 -1.38 -17.94 48.72
N GLY A 53 -0.35 -17.18 48.33
CA GLY A 53 0.66 -16.73 49.30
C GLY A 53 1.95 -16.12 48.75
N ALA A 54 1.97 -15.56 47.54
CA ALA A 54 3.13 -14.84 47.01
C ALA A 54 2.83 -13.33 46.89
N PRO A 55 3.77 -12.43 47.23
CA PRO A 55 3.57 -10.99 47.13
C PRO A 55 3.24 -10.62 45.69
N GLN A 56 2.17 -9.85 45.50
CA GLN A 56 1.77 -9.39 44.18
C GLN A 56 2.92 -8.65 43.50
N PRO A 57 3.22 -8.91 42.22
CA PRO A 57 4.19 -8.11 41.49
C PRO A 57 3.70 -6.67 41.46
N GLN A 58 4.47 -5.79 42.12
CA GLN A 58 4.33 -4.35 41.96
C GLN A 58 4.33 -4.06 40.46
N ARG A 59 3.30 -3.32 40.00
CA ARG A 59 3.28 -2.76 38.66
C ARG A 59 4.51 -1.87 38.50
N ILE A 60 5.57 -2.39 37.91
CA ILE A 60 6.60 -1.55 37.30
C ILE A 60 5.91 -0.96 36.07
N ALA A 61 5.61 0.33 36.13
CA ALA A 61 5.23 1.10 34.96
C ALA A 61 6.25 0.81 33.85
N ALA A 62 5.76 0.39 32.68
CA ALA A 62 6.59 0.18 31.50
C ALA A 62 7.30 1.50 31.17
N ALA A 63 8.55 1.61 31.60
CA ALA A 63 9.40 2.74 31.27
C ALA A 63 9.77 2.66 29.79
N GLY A 64 9.21 3.59 29.01
CA GLY A 64 9.82 4.13 27.81
C GLY A 64 10.10 3.16 26.68
N VAL A 65 9.08 2.84 25.88
CA VAL A 65 9.31 2.65 24.44
C VAL A 65 9.16 4.03 23.81
N PRO A 66 10.23 4.69 23.30
CA PRO A 66 10.07 5.95 22.62
C PRO A 66 9.40 5.70 21.27
N SER A 67 8.10 6.02 21.22
CA SER A 67 7.44 6.48 20.01
C SER A 67 8.19 7.70 19.46
N ARG A 68 8.31 7.79 18.13
CA ARG A 68 8.78 8.96 17.35
C ARG A 68 10.29 9.20 17.38
N VAL A 69 10.96 8.92 16.26
CA VAL A 69 12.29 9.51 16.02
C VAL A 69 12.39 10.17 14.67
N GLU A 70 12.45 11.50 14.71
CA GLU A 70 12.77 12.39 13.60
C GLU A 70 14.20 12.14 13.10
N ASN A 71 14.35 11.74 11.83
CA ASN A 71 15.67 11.55 11.18
C ASN A 71 16.60 12.76 11.40
N ALA A 72 16.08 13.99 11.33
CA ALA A 72 16.87 15.22 11.53
C ALA A 72 17.45 15.40 12.95
N ARG A 73 16.98 14.65 13.96
CA ARG A 73 17.62 14.62 15.30
C ARG A 73 19.05 14.08 15.25
N LEU A 74 19.35 13.17 14.32
CA LEU A 74 20.72 12.70 14.09
C LEU A 74 21.64 13.87 13.75
N ALA A 75 21.27 14.64 12.73
CA ALA A 75 22.06 15.79 12.29
C ALA A 75 22.16 16.87 13.38
N ARG A 76 21.07 17.19 14.07
CA ARG A 76 21.09 18.17 15.17
C ARG A 76 21.97 17.72 16.33
N LYS A 77 21.94 16.44 16.71
CA LYS A 77 22.80 15.91 17.77
C LYS A 77 24.26 15.87 17.31
N ALA A 78 24.54 15.45 16.07
CA ALA A 78 25.89 15.46 15.50
C ALA A 78 26.52 16.87 15.50
N LEU A 79 25.74 17.90 15.14
CA LEU A 79 26.18 19.29 15.15
C LEU A 79 26.66 19.79 16.53
N THR A 80 26.15 19.22 17.63
CA THR A 80 26.60 19.58 19.00
C THR A 80 28.01 19.13 19.34
N TYR A 81 28.62 18.30 18.48
CA TYR A 81 29.97 17.79 18.64
C TYR A 81 31.00 18.43 17.73
N VAL A 82 30.60 19.29 16.78
CA VAL A 82 31.56 19.97 15.89
C VAL A 82 32.63 20.71 16.72
N GLY A 83 33.90 20.48 16.38
CA GLY A 83 35.06 21.01 17.11
C GLY A 83 35.44 20.22 18.37
N LYS A 84 34.75 19.11 18.67
CA LYS A 84 35.11 18.20 19.77
C LYS A 84 35.68 16.89 19.22
N PRO A 85 36.47 16.14 20.00
CA PRO A 85 36.85 14.78 19.66
C PRO A 85 35.62 13.86 19.47
N GLY A 86 35.60 13.03 18.43
CA GLY A 86 34.47 12.15 18.11
C GLY A 86 34.11 11.17 19.23
N ASN A 87 35.09 10.78 20.06
CA ASN A 87 34.89 9.89 21.19
C ASN A 87 34.05 10.50 22.34
N VAL A 88 33.85 11.83 22.35
CA VAL A 88 32.95 12.50 23.31
C VAL A 88 31.53 11.98 23.18
N ALA A 89 31.04 11.80 21.95
CA ALA A 89 29.69 11.26 21.71
C ALA A 89 29.54 9.84 22.27
N CYS A 90 30.60 9.04 22.21
CA CYS A 90 30.58 7.67 22.71
C CYS A 90 30.60 7.60 24.24
N ARG A 91 31.36 8.50 24.90
CA ARG A 91 31.31 8.63 26.37
C ARG A 91 29.92 9.06 26.84
N GLU A 92 29.31 10.03 26.17
CA GLU A 92 27.92 10.43 26.46
C GLU A 92 26.93 9.28 26.22
N ALA A 93 27.18 8.41 25.24
CA ALA A 93 26.37 7.23 24.94
C ALA A 93 26.57 6.07 25.95
N GLY A 94 27.45 6.22 26.95
CA GLY A 94 27.76 5.18 27.93
C GLY A 94 28.64 4.05 27.40
N LEU A 95 29.36 4.27 26.29
CA LEU A 95 30.27 3.27 25.71
C LEU A 95 31.70 3.47 26.20
N THR A 96 32.31 2.40 26.74
CA THR A 96 33.75 2.32 27.02
C THR A 96 34.49 1.86 25.78
N LEU A 97 35.13 2.79 25.08
CA LEU A 97 35.94 2.52 23.89
C LEU A 97 37.37 2.99 24.14
N SER A 98 38.36 2.35 23.51
CA SER A 98 39.71 2.91 23.49
C SER A 98 39.70 4.26 22.76
N ASP A 99 40.53 5.21 23.18
CA ASP A 99 40.50 6.58 22.67
C ASP A 99 40.64 6.67 21.15
N TRP A 100 41.42 5.75 20.56
CA TRP A 100 41.64 5.65 19.12
C TRP A 100 40.47 5.01 18.35
N ALA A 101 39.79 4.01 18.94
CA ALA A 101 38.65 3.35 18.30
C ALA A 101 37.36 4.15 18.44
N GLY A 102 37.23 4.97 19.50
CA GLY A 102 36.01 5.72 19.81
C GLY A 102 35.79 6.99 18.97
N GLY A 103 36.79 7.46 18.21
CA GLY A 103 36.74 8.74 17.50
C GLY A 103 36.60 8.65 15.98
N GLN A 104 36.51 7.46 15.40
CA GLN A 104 36.39 7.28 13.95
C GLN A 104 34.96 7.59 13.45
N CYS A 105 34.82 7.90 12.16
CA CYS A 105 33.57 8.29 11.51
C CYS A 105 32.42 7.34 11.82
N LYS A 106 32.62 6.03 11.64
CA LYS A 106 31.62 4.99 11.95
C LYS A 106 31.19 5.06 13.41
N GLN A 107 32.14 5.05 14.32
CA GLN A 107 31.89 4.98 15.75
C GLN A 107 31.18 6.24 16.22
N PHE A 108 31.60 7.41 15.74
CA PHE A 108 30.89 8.65 15.99
C PHE A 108 29.42 8.57 15.55
N VAL A 109 29.15 8.13 14.31
CA VAL A 109 27.77 7.98 13.80
C VAL A 109 26.97 6.97 14.64
N ASN A 110 27.56 5.84 15.04
CA ASN A 110 26.92 4.86 15.91
C ASN A 110 26.60 5.44 17.29
N CYS A 111 27.52 6.20 17.90
CA CYS A 111 27.32 6.82 19.21
C CYS A 111 26.26 7.92 19.17
N VAL A 112 26.25 8.75 18.12
CA VAL A 112 25.17 9.71 17.88
C VAL A 112 23.83 9.00 17.69
N SER A 113 23.81 7.87 16.97
CA SER A 113 22.61 7.05 16.81
C SER A 113 22.10 6.49 18.14
N ILE A 114 22.98 5.96 19.00
CA ILE A 114 22.61 5.48 20.35
C ILE A 114 21.99 6.60 21.18
N LEU A 115 22.61 7.79 21.17
CA LEU A 115 22.10 8.95 21.90
C LEU A 115 20.75 9.45 21.40
N VAL A 116 20.45 9.25 20.11
CA VAL A 116 19.21 9.72 19.49
C VAL A 116 18.09 8.68 19.59
N PHE A 117 18.40 7.40 19.37
CA PHE A 117 17.42 6.31 19.26
C PHE A 117 17.37 5.38 20.49
N GLY A 118 18.32 5.47 21.41
CA GLY A 118 18.42 4.58 22.57
C GLY A 118 18.84 3.14 22.22
N LYS A 119 19.25 2.89 20.97
CA LYS A 119 19.72 1.58 20.48
C LYS A 119 20.94 1.75 19.58
N ASN A 120 21.87 0.80 19.67
CA ASN A 120 23.00 0.70 18.75
C ASN A 120 22.54 0.03 17.45
N PRO A 121 22.81 0.59 16.25
CA PRO A 121 22.59 -0.11 14.99
C PRO A 121 23.57 -1.29 14.83
N ALA A 122 23.38 -2.35 15.62
CA ALA A 122 24.09 -3.64 15.60
C ALA A 122 25.64 -3.60 15.55
N PRO A 123 26.35 -4.74 15.68
CA PRO A 123 27.82 -4.74 15.69
C PRO A 123 28.50 -4.59 14.31
N GLY A 124 27.79 -4.83 13.20
CA GLY A 124 28.38 -4.86 11.85
C GLY A 124 28.15 -3.57 11.04
N TYR A 125 29.19 -3.10 10.33
CA TYR A 125 29.20 -1.81 9.61
C TYR A 125 28.00 -1.57 8.67
N GLN A 126 27.73 -2.51 7.76
CA GLN A 126 26.59 -2.43 6.84
C GLN A 126 25.33 -3.10 7.42
N ALA A 127 25.49 -4.25 8.07
CA ALA A 127 24.37 -5.01 8.63
C ALA A 127 23.61 -4.24 9.71
N GLY A 128 24.27 -3.30 10.38
CA GLY A 128 23.67 -2.40 11.36
C GLY A 128 22.68 -1.41 10.77
N PHE A 129 23.12 -0.61 9.79
CA PHE A 129 22.26 0.36 9.13
C PHE A 129 21.16 -0.29 8.28
N ALA A 130 21.46 -1.43 7.64
CA ALA A 130 20.46 -2.20 6.91
C ALA A 130 19.37 -2.82 7.79
N LYS A 131 19.68 -3.10 9.07
CA LYS A 131 18.73 -3.66 10.03
C LYS A 131 17.83 -2.59 10.65
N GLU A 132 18.37 -1.40 10.91
CA GLU A 132 17.66 -0.33 11.63
C GLU A 132 17.13 0.80 10.73
N GLY A 133 17.50 0.81 9.46
CA GLY A 133 17.21 1.90 8.52
C GLY A 133 16.72 1.42 7.15
N ILE A 134 16.31 2.39 6.33
CA ILE A 134 16.04 2.16 4.91
C ILE A 134 17.17 2.76 4.08
N GLU A 135 17.59 2.05 3.03
CA GLU A 135 18.48 2.63 2.04
C GLU A 135 17.70 3.64 1.18
N VAL A 136 18.27 4.82 0.98
CA VAL A 136 17.72 5.86 0.11
C VAL A 136 18.61 6.06 -1.11
N ALA A 137 18.00 6.38 -2.25
CA ALA A 137 18.77 6.73 -3.43
C ALA A 137 19.55 8.01 -3.16
N GLY A 138 20.84 8.01 -3.51
CA GLY A 138 21.64 9.23 -3.54
C GLY A 138 21.01 10.27 -4.47
N GLY A 139 21.32 11.55 -4.24
CA GLY A 139 20.82 12.66 -5.04
C GLY A 139 19.65 13.39 -4.37
N PRO A 140 18.59 13.79 -5.10
CA PRO A 140 17.54 14.66 -4.57
C PRO A 140 16.76 14.10 -3.37
N GLY A 141 16.73 12.78 -3.21
CA GLY A 141 15.97 12.09 -2.15
C GLY A 141 16.65 12.09 -0.77
N VAL A 142 17.90 12.55 -0.69
CA VAL A 142 18.69 12.62 0.56
C VAL A 142 18.26 13.84 1.36
N VAL A 143 17.94 13.65 2.63
CA VAL A 143 17.46 14.69 3.55
C VAL A 143 18.32 14.79 4.81
N MET A 144 18.11 15.84 5.60
CA MET A 144 18.81 16.04 6.87
C MET A 144 18.63 14.84 7.81
N GLY A 145 19.74 14.33 8.33
CA GLY A 145 19.81 13.16 9.21
C GLY A 145 20.17 11.86 8.50
N ASP A 146 20.08 11.80 7.17
CA ASP A 146 20.51 10.60 6.43
C ASP A 146 22.00 10.36 6.64
N ILE A 147 22.41 9.10 6.67
CA ILE A 147 23.78 8.66 6.88
C ILE A 147 24.35 8.20 5.54
N ILE A 148 25.44 8.81 5.12
CA ILE A 148 26.20 8.36 3.96
C ILE A 148 27.18 7.29 4.45
N GLN A 149 27.30 6.17 3.73
CA GLN A 149 28.22 5.07 4.00
C GLN A 149 29.07 4.75 2.76
N VAL A 150 30.38 4.67 2.96
CA VAL A 150 31.39 4.18 2.02
C VAL A 150 31.99 2.89 2.58
N GLY A 151 32.09 1.86 1.74
CA GLY A 151 32.53 0.51 2.12
C GLY A 151 31.36 -0.37 2.61
N ASP A 152 31.47 -1.68 2.37
CA ASP A 152 30.42 -2.68 2.61
C ASP A 152 30.61 -3.52 3.88
N SER A 153 31.79 -3.45 4.48
CA SER A 153 32.20 -4.28 5.62
C SER A 153 33.17 -3.53 6.53
N ASP A 154 33.33 -4.03 7.76
CA ASP A 154 34.25 -3.45 8.76
C ASP A 154 35.74 -3.47 8.34
N GLY A 155 36.10 -4.30 7.35
CA GLY A 155 37.45 -4.39 6.80
C GLY A 155 37.63 -3.68 5.46
N ALA A 156 36.60 -3.02 4.93
CA ALA A 156 36.66 -2.35 3.63
C ALA A 156 37.62 -1.15 3.66
N TRP A 157 38.30 -0.89 2.54
CA TRP A 157 39.07 0.33 2.33
C TRP A 157 38.71 0.96 0.98
N PRO A 158 38.27 2.24 0.93
CA PRO A 158 38.05 3.14 2.07
C PRO A 158 36.75 2.84 2.84
N LEU A 159 36.79 3.04 4.16
CA LEU A 159 35.63 2.98 5.06
C LEU A 159 35.31 4.39 5.56
N HIS A 160 34.11 4.91 5.28
CA HIS A 160 33.71 6.23 5.78
C HIS A 160 32.20 6.37 6.02
N THR A 161 31.81 7.10 7.07
CA THR A 161 30.40 7.50 7.29
C THR A 161 30.26 8.95 7.67
N ALA A 162 29.16 9.57 7.25
CA ALA A 162 28.85 10.95 7.59
C ALA A 162 27.34 11.15 7.75
N ILE A 163 26.92 12.08 8.61
CA ILE A 163 25.51 12.46 8.78
C ILE A 163 25.23 13.71 7.95
N VAL A 164 24.22 13.65 7.09
CA VAL A 164 23.81 14.76 6.24
C VAL A 164 23.15 15.85 7.06
N VAL A 165 23.69 17.06 6.98
CA VAL A 165 23.07 18.28 7.52
C VAL A 165 22.18 18.95 6.48
N ARG A 166 22.64 19.00 5.23
CA ARG A 166 21.87 19.60 4.13
C ARG A 166 22.28 19.00 2.78
N ASN A 167 21.30 18.76 1.90
CA ASN A 167 21.54 18.41 0.51
C ASN A 167 21.76 19.69 -0.30
N LEU A 168 22.89 19.81 -0.99
CA LEU A 168 23.28 21.01 -1.73
C LEU A 168 22.95 20.90 -3.22
N GLY A 169 22.41 19.77 -3.67
CA GLY A 169 22.18 19.46 -5.08
C GLY A 169 23.45 19.04 -5.82
N GLY A 170 23.28 18.51 -7.04
CA GLY A 170 24.41 18.08 -7.87
C GLY A 170 25.28 16.97 -7.25
N GLY A 171 24.73 16.17 -6.34
CA GLY A 171 25.47 15.12 -5.63
C GLY A 171 26.38 15.63 -4.50
N ARG A 172 26.27 16.91 -4.13
CA ARG A 172 27.01 17.53 -3.03
C ARG A 172 26.16 17.58 -1.76
N TYR A 173 26.79 17.32 -0.62
CA TYR A 173 26.12 17.33 0.68
C TYR A 173 26.95 18.11 1.70
N ASP A 174 26.29 18.88 2.54
CA ASP A 174 26.84 19.42 3.77
C ASP A 174 26.68 18.35 4.85
N VAL A 175 27.79 17.87 5.40
CA VAL A 175 27.81 16.70 6.28
C VAL A 175 28.57 16.99 7.57
N VAL A 176 28.28 16.17 8.59
CA VAL A 176 29.04 16.11 9.84
C VAL A 176 29.57 14.70 10.03
N ASP A 177 30.86 14.59 10.25
CA ASP A 177 31.56 13.33 10.53
C ASP A 177 32.75 13.56 11.47
N SER A 178 33.43 12.47 11.82
CA SER A 178 34.70 12.49 12.53
C SER A 178 35.76 11.83 11.65
N ASN A 179 36.78 12.56 11.24
CA ASN A 179 37.76 12.07 10.26
C ASN A 179 39.07 11.63 10.94
N ALA A 180 39.70 10.59 10.40
CA ALA A 180 41.05 10.14 10.79
C ALA A 180 42.17 10.92 10.10
N ALA A 181 41.84 11.78 9.13
CA ALA A 181 42.80 12.63 8.42
C ALA A 181 43.22 13.84 9.29
N GLY A 182 44.03 13.58 10.31
CA GLY A 182 44.54 14.56 11.29
C GLY A 182 44.60 13.94 12.68
N SER A 183 45.61 14.28 13.48
CA SER A 183 45.94 13.61 14.75
C SER A 183 44.83 13.59 15.81
N ASP A 184 43.73 14.33 15.61
CA ASP A 184 42.84 14.71 16.71
C ASP A 184 41.41 14.17 16.59
N LEU A 185 41.11 13.29 15.60
CA LEU A 185 39.80 12.61 15.43
C LEU A 185 38.60 13.54 15.72
N THR A 186 38.69 14.78 15.22
CA THR A 186 37.80 15.87 15.59
C THR A 186 36.60 15.89 14.67
N VAL A 187 35.43 16.08 15.25
CA VAL A 187 34.18 16.19 14.48
C VAL A 187 34.19 17.48 13.69
N SER A 188 33.99 17.36 12.38
CA SER A 188 33.99 18.47 11.45
C SER A 188 32.67 18.56 10.71
N ARG A 189 32.29 19.79 10.31
CA ARG A 189 31.23 20.02 9.35
C ARG A 189 31.86 20.52 8.06
N HIS A 190 31.57 19.88 6.95
CA HIS A 190 32.14 20.26 5.67
C HIS A 190 31.24 19.83 4.51
N GLU A 191 31.51 20.39 3.34
CA GLU A 191 30.88 19.95 2.10
C GLU A 191 31.61 18.72 1.57
N TRP A 192 30.85 17.70 1.18
CA TRP A 192 31.37 16.43 0.68
C TRP A 192 30.62 15.95 -0.57
N VAL A 193 31.39 15.45 -1.53
CA VAL A 193 30.89 14.70 -2.69
C VAL A 193 31.27 13.25 -2.46
N PRO A 194 30.32 12.40 -2.03
CA PRO A 194 30.62 11.00 -1.75
C PRO A 194 30.98 10.26 -3.04
N PRO A 195 31.95 9.32 -2.99
CA PRO A 195 32.38 8.58 -4.17
C PRO A 195 31.24 7.74 -4.74
N ALA A 196 31.34 7.39 -6.02
CA ALA A 196 30.42 6.45 -6.65
C ALA A 196 30.40 5.12 -5.88
N GLY A 197 29.20 4.55 -5.71
CA GLY A 197 29.00 3.35 -4.89
C GLY A 197 28.74 3.64 -3.40
N SER A 198 28.73 4.91 -2.97
CA SER A 198 28.28 5.27 -1.63
C SER A 198 26.79 4.98 -1.45
N ARG A 199 26.45 4.49 -0.26
CA ARG A 199 25.08 4.17 0.15
C ARG A 199 24.56 5.23 1.09
N PHE A 200 23.25 5.43 1.12
CA PHE A 200 22.61 6.42 1.97
C PHE A 200 21.56 5.73 2.82
N TRP A 201 21.56 5.97 4.12
CA TRP A 201 20.69 5.30 5.08
C TRP A 201 19.86 6.32 5.83
N ARG A 202 18.55 6.12 5.85
CA ARG A 202 17.64 6.90 6.69
C ARG A 202 17.30 6.08 7.92
N LEU A 203 17.64 6.61 9.10
CA LEU A 203 17.32 5.99 10.38
C LEU A 203 16.13 6.73 11.02
N GLY A 204 15.02 6.02 11.19
CA GLY A 204 13.77 6.60 11.70
C GLY A 204 12.87 7.23 10.63
N THR A 205 11.65 7.60 11.02
CA THR A 205 10.63 8.24 10.16
C THR A 205 10.73 9.77 10.27
N PRO A 206 10.38 10.56 9.24
CA PRO A 206 10.26 12.01 9.40
C PRO A 206 9.28 12.30 10.55
N ALA A 207 9.67 13.11 11.55
CA ALA A 207 8.70 13.49 12.56
C ALA A 207 7.68 14.46 11.95
N PRO A 208 6.38 14.26 12.23
CA PRO A 208 5.35 15.23 11.89
C PRO A 208 5.63 16.56 12.59
N ASP A 209 5.38 17.69 11.90
CA ASP A 209 5.19 18.96 12.58
C ASP A 209 3.87 18.88 13.38
N PRO A 210 3.89 18.94 14.72
CA PRO A 210 2.68 18.88 15.53
C PRO A 210 1.78 20.12 15.36
N GLN A 211 2.28 21.19 14.73
CA GLN A 211 1.50 22.38 14.36
C GLN A 211 1.23 22.48 12.85
N GLY A 212 1.75 21.54 12.06
CA GLY A 212 1.55 21.48 10.61
C GLY A 212 0.20 20.84 10.24
N PRO A 213 -0.23 20.98 8.97
CA PRO A 213 -1.48 20.39 8.52
C PRO A 213 -1.49 18.87 8.75
N GLN A 214 -2.60 18.34 9.28
CA GLN A 214 -2.71 16.92 9.62
C GLN A 214 -3.51 16.17 8.57
N ALA A 215 -3.11 14.92 8.29
CA ALA A 215 -3.95 14.01 7.54
C ALA A 215 -5.22 13.69 8.34
N SER A 216 -6.36 13.80 7.68
CA SER A 216 -7.67 13.44 8.24
C SER A 216 -7.91 11.94 8.14
N ARG A 217 -8.79 11.39 8.99
CA ARG A 217 -9.17 9.98 8.97
C ARG A 217 -10.68 9.83 8.84
N LEU A 218 -11.11 8.96 7.94
CA LEU A 218 -12.50 8.53 7.80
C LEU A 218 -12.56 7.03 8.08
N ALA A 219 -13.16 6.66 9.21
CA ALA A 219 -13.14 5.30 9.71
C ALA A 219 -14.33 5.02 10.62
N GLY A 220 -14.70 3.74 10.73
CA GLY A 220 -15.58 3.21 11.75
C GLY A 220 -15.06 1.91 12.36
N LEU A 221 -15.86 1.27 13.19
CA LEU A 221 -15.52 -0.02 13.82
C LEU A 221 -15.48 -1.17 12.80
N ASP A 222 -16.20 -1.04 11.71
CA ASP A 222 -16.22 -1.99 10.61
C ASP A 222 -16.37 -1.29 9.24
N ARG A 223 -16.36 -2.09 8.16
CA ARG A 223 -16.50 -1.61 6.79
C ARG A 223 -17.78 -0.81 6.52
N TYR A 224 -18.86 -1.11 7.22
CA TYR A 224 -20.14 -0.44 7.04
C TYR A 224 -20.07 0.95 7.68
N GLU A 225 -19.57 1.03 8.90
CA GLU A 225 -19.32 2.31 9.57
C GLU A 225 -18.27 3.16 8.85
N THR A 226 -17.19 2.56 8.31
CA THR A 226 -16.23 3.30 7.47
C THR A 226 -16.93 3.86 6.23
N SER A 227 -17.74 3.07 5.51
CA SER A 227 -18.46 3.59 4.34
C SER A 227 -19.42 4.73 4.68
N ALA A 228 -20.08 4.67 5.85
CA ALA A 228 -20.90 5.76 6.36
C ALA A 228 -20.07 7.01 6.72
N ALA A 229 -18.89 6.83 7.34
CA ALA A 229 -17.98 7.91 7.68
C ALA A 229 -17.42 8.60 6.43
N VAL A 230 -17.06 7.83 5.39
CA VAL A 230 -16.62 8.35 4.09
C VAL A 230 -17.73 9.17 3.43
N SER A 231 -18.96 8.65 3.46
CA SER A 231 -20.14 9.37 2.96
C SER A 231 -20.33 10.71 3.68
N ARG A 232 -20.33 10.69 5.02
CA ARG A 232 -20.51 11.89 5.85
C ARG A 232 -19.41 12.93 5.67
N GLY A 233 -18.17 12.49 5.50
CA GLY A 233 -17.01 13.37 5.30
C GLY A 233 -16.92 13.98 3.90
N THR A 234 -17.72 13.51 2.94
CA THR A 234 -17.60 13.91 1.52
C THR A 234 -18.88 14.47 0.94
N PHE A 235 -20.05 13.89 1.26
CA PHE A 235 -21.32 14.20 0.61
C PHE A 235 -22.29 14.89 1.57
N PRO A 236 -22.79 16.10 1.24
CA PRO A 236 -23.82 16.77 2.02
C PRO A 236 -25.17 16.04 1.89
N ALA A 237 -26.15 16.43 2.71
CA ALA A 237 -27.52 15.97 2.54
C ALA A 237 -28.10 16.42 1.18
N GLY A 238 -29.01 15.63 0.63
CA GLY A 238 -29.60 15.84 -0.69
C GLY A 238 -28.77 15.32 -1.85
N ALA A 239 -27.90 14.32 -1.62
CA ALA A 239 -27.05 13.76 -2.68
C ALA A 239 -27.88 13.29 -3.90
N PRO A 240 -27.44 13.56 -5.15
CA PRO A 240 -28.20 13.19 -6.34
C PRO A 240 -28.46 11.68 -6.46
N VAL A 241 -27.58 10.86 -5.92
CA VAL A 241 -27.70 9.41 -5.92
C VAL A 241 -26.92 8.81 -4.75
N ALA A 242 -27.40 7.71 -4.19
CA ALA A 242 -26.60 6.82 -3.36
C ALA A 242 -26.48 5.45 -4.04
N TYR A 243 -25.26 4.94 -4.14
CA TYR A 243 -25.00 3.60 -4.64
C TYR A 243 -24.88 2.64 -3.46
N VAL A 244 -25.57 1.50 -3.52
CA VAL A 244 -25.60 0.49 -2.47
C VAL A 244 -25.05 -0.82 -3.01
N ALA A 245 -24.03 -1.35 -2.37
CA ALA A 245 -23.38 -2.59 -2.77
C ALA A 245 -23.14 -3.52 -1.59
N ASN A 246 -22.92 -4.81 -1.86
CA ASN A 246 -22.51 -5.77 -0.84
C ASN A 246 -21.17 -5.37 -0.23
N GLY A 247 -21.08 -5.33 1.10
CA GLY A 247 -19.82 -5.07 1.80
C GLY A 247 -18.93 -6.30 1.97
N LEU A 248 -19.44 -7.51 1.74
CA LEU A 248 -18.70 -8.76 1.93
C LEU A 248 -17.93 -9.21 0.68
N ASP A 249 -18.22 -8.62 -0.48
CA ASP A 249 -17.54 -8.88 -1.75
C ASP A 249 -17.36 -7.55 -2.51
N PHE A 250 -16.43 -7.51 -3.46
CA PHE A 250 -15.95 -6.26 -4.08
C PHE A 250 -16.41 -5.95 -5.51
N PRO A 251 -16.67 -6.92 -6.43
CA PRO A 251 -16.72 -6.61 -7.86
C PRO A 251 -17.80 -5.60 -8.26
N ASP A 252 -18.99 -5.71 -7.67
CA ASP A 252 -20.10 -4.81 -7.99
C ASP A 252 -19.83 -3.39 -7.47
N ALA A 253 -19.24 -3.26 -6.28
CA ALA A 253 -18.88 -1.98 -5.69
C ALA A 253 -17.76 -1.27 -6.46
N LEU A 254 -16.79 -2.01 -7.00
CA LEU A 254 -15.71 -1.46 -7.82
C LEU A 254 -16.23 -0.75 -9.07
N SER A 255 -17.08 -1.43 -9.86
CA SER A 255 -17.67 -0.82 -11.05
C SER A 255 -18.57 0.38 -10.69
N GLY A 256 -19.24 0.29 -9.54
CA GLY A 256 -20.03 1.37 -8.96
C GLY A 256 -19.24 2.62 -8.60
N SER A 257 -17.98 2.49 -8.20
CA SER A 257 -17.17 3.62 -7.70
C SER A 257 -16.95 4.72 -8.76
N ALA A 258 -16.71 4.33 -10.01
CA ALA A 258 -16.58 5.27 -11.14
C ALA A 258 -17.90 6.01 -11.41
N ALA A 259 -19.02 5.27 -11.38
CA ALA A 259 -20.34 5.85 -11.55
C ALA A 259 -20.71 6.77 -10.37
N ALA A 260 -20.33 6.41 -9.15
CA ALA A 260 -20.56 7.18 -7.94
C ALA A 260 -19.76 8.49 -7.91
N GLY A 261 -18.48 8.46 -8.28
CA GLY A 261 -17.66 9.66 -8.43
C GLY A 261 -18.22 10.62 -9.48
N THR A 262 -18.63 10.09 -10.64
CA THR A 262 -19.27 10.89 -11.72
C THR A 262 -20.62 11.46 -11.28
N GLY A 263 -21.44 10.65 -10.61
CA GLY A 263 -22.78 10.99 -10.13
C GLY A 263 -22.81 11.83 -8.86
N GLN A 264 -21.65 12.18 -8.29
CA GLN A 264 -21.52 12.95 -7.05
C GLN A 264 -22.28 12.29 -5.88
N GLY A 265 -22.17 10.97 -5.77
CA GLY A 265 -22.84 10.16 -4.75
C GLY A 265 -21.90 9.20 -4.01
N PRO A 266 -22.23 8.77 -2.79
CA PRO A 266 -21.45 7.78 -2.07
C PRO A 266 -21.71 6.35 -2.57
N VAL A 267 -20.76 5.47 -2.29
CA VAL A 267 -20.97 4.01 -2.24
C VAL A 267 -21.13 3.61 -0.78
N LEU A 268 -22.31 3.14 -0.41
CA LEU A 268 -22.65 2.64 0.91
C LEU A 268 -22.70 1.11 0.89
N LEU A 269 -22.04 0.48 1.87
CA LEU A 269 -21.93 -0.98 1.93
C LEU A 269 -23.06 -1.56 2.78
N VAL A 270 -23.70 -2.65 2.34
CA VAL A 270 -24.74 -3.37 3.09
C VAL A 270 -24.40 -4.86 3.23
N ARG A 271 -25.11 -5.57 4.11
CA ARG A 271 -25.08 -7.03 4.14
C ARG A 271 -26.03 -7.57 3.07
N PRO A 272 -25.84 -8.79 2.55
CA PRO A 272 -26.72 -9.34 1.51
C PRO A 272 -28.21 -9.32 1.87
N GLY A 273 -28.53 -9.60 3.14
CA GLY A 273 -29.91 -9.68 3.64
C GLY A 273 -30.37 -8.52 4.54
N SER A 274 -29.51 -7.54 4.84
CA SER A 274 -29.88 -6.47 5.79
C SER A 274 -29.09 -5.17 5.60
N ILE A 275 -29.72 -4.05 5.95
CA ILE A 275 -29.08 -2.73 6.03
C ILE A 275 -28.52 -2.56 7.46
N PRO A 276 -27.19 -2.45 7.66
CA PRO A 276 -26.61 -2.17 8.97
C PRO A 276 -27.09 -0.82 9.53
N THR A 277 -27.18 -0.70 10.85
CA THR A 277 -27.67 0.51 11.53
C THR A 277 -26.92 1.78 11.12
N ALA A 278 -25.59 1.70 10.99
CA ALA A 278 -24.77 2.84 10.54
C ALA A 278 -25.16 3.34 9.14
N ILE A 279 -25.55 2.43 8.25
CA ILE A 279 -25.94 2.73 6.88
C ILE A 279 -27.37 3.27 6.83
N ALA A 280 -28.28 2.72 7.65
CA ALA A 280 -29.62 3.26 7.80
C ALA A 280 -29.58 4.72 8.29
N GLY A 281 -28.78 5.01 9.34
CA GLY A 281 -28.60 6.37 9.84
C GLY A 281 -27.95 7.29 8.80
N GLU A 282 -26.99 6.79 8.03
CA GLU A 282 -26.37 7.57 6.96
C GLU A 282 -27.32 7.86 5.81
N LEU A 283 -28.15 6.91 5.37
CA LEU A 283 -29.18 7.13 4.36
C LEU A 283 -30.22 8.17 4.82
N GLN A 284 -30.61 8.15 6.10
CA GLN A 284 -31.50 9.15 6.69
C GLN A 284 -30.89 10.55 6.70
N ARG A 285 -29.59 10.66 7.00
CA ARG A 285 -28.85 11.92 6.96
C ARG A 285 -28.69 12.42 5.53
N LEU A 286 -28.30 11.52 4.63
CA LEU A 286 -27.95 11.82 3.24
C LEU A 286 -29.17 12.21 2.42
N LYS A 287 -30.35 11.64 2.70
CA LYS A 287 -31.60 11.88 1.95
C LYS A 287 -31.39 11.87 0.42
N PRO A 288 -30.88 10.76 -0.15
CA PRO A 288 -30.52 10.73 -1.56
C PRO A 288 -31.76 10.91 -2.45
N GLN A 289 -31.61 11.58 -3.60
CA GLN A 289 -32.71 11.79 -4.54
C GLN A 289 -33.15 10.49 -5.24
N ARG A 290 -32.23 9.54 -5.40
CA ARG A 290 -32.49 8.16 -5.85
C ARG A 290 -31.45 7.22 -5.29
N ILE A 291 -31.75 5.93 -5.27
CA ILE A 291 -30.84 4.89 -4.79
C ILE A 291 -30.60 3.87 -5.90
N VAL A 292 -29.34 3.49 -6.11
CA VAL A 292 -28.95 2.46 -7.07
C VAL A 292 -28.37 1.27 -6.32
N VAL A 293 -29.00 0.12 -6.44
CA VAL A 293 -28.47 -1.15 -5.95
C VAL A 293 -27.55 -1.76 -7.01
N LEU A 294 -26.34 -2.12 -6.61
CA LEU A 294 -25.34 -2.73 -7.47
C LEU A 294 -25.27 -4.23 -7.19
N GLY A 295 -25.34 -5.03 -8.25
CA GLY A 295 -25.32 -6.49 -8.19
C GLY A 295 -26.71 -7.12 -8.15
N GLY A 296 -26.75 -8.43 -8.41
CA GLY A 296 -27.98 -9.21 -8.44
C GLY A 296 -28.62 -9.43 -7.06
N THR A 297 -29.81 -10.04 -7.04
CA THR A 297 -30.54 -10.33 -5.79
C THR A 297 -29.81 -11.33 -4.87
N GLY A 298 -28.89 -12.14 -5.42
CA GLY A 298 -28.06 -13.05 -4.64
C GLY A 298 -26.99 -12.36 -3.78
N VAL A 299 -26.59 -11.12 -4.12
CA VAL A 299 -25.57 -10.36 -3.39
C VAL A 299 -26.15 -9.19 -2.59
N VAL A 300 -27.26 -8.61 -3.06
CA VAL A 300 -28.09 -7.66 -2.30
C VAL A 300 -29.55 -8.04 -2.52
N SER A 301 -30.19 -8.62 -1.51
CA SER A 301 -31.54 -9.18 -1.61
C SER A 301 -32.61 -8.16 -2.02
N SER A 302 -33.72 -8.65 -2.56
CA SER A 302 -34.92 -7.85 -2.82
C SER A 302 -35.53 -7.26 -1.54
N THR A 303 -35.31 -7.91 -0.39
CA THR A 303 -35.68 -7.38 0.93
C THR A 303 -34.93 -6.09 1.23
N VAL A 304 -33.61 -6.07 1.05
CA VAL A 304 -32.79 -4.85 1.21
C VAL A 304 -33.25 -3.77 0.23
N GLU A 305 -33.45 -4.11 -1.04
CA GLU A 305 -33.95 -3.16 -2.06
C GLU A 305 -35.31 -2.55 -1.67
N THR A 306 -36.21 -3.36 -1.11
CA THR A 306 -37.52 -2.88 -0.63
C THR A 306 -37.37 -1.95 0.57
N GLN A 307 -36.48 -2.27 1.52
CA GLN A 307 -36.19 -1.41 2.67
C GLN A 307 -35.61 -0.05 2.24
N LEU A 308 -34.76 -0.04 1.20
CA LEU A 308 -34.13 1.18 0.68
C LEU A 308 -35.15 2.23 0.21
N LYS A 309 -36.35 1.81 -0.24
CA LYS A 309 -37.43 2.72 -0.68
C LYS A 309 -37.89 3.69 0.42
N SER A 310 -37.69 3.34 1.69
CA SER A 310 -38.05 4.23 2.81
C SER A 310 -37.09 5.41 3.00
N TYR A 311 -35.92 5.39 2.36
CA TYR A 311 -34.88 6.41 2.54
C TYR A 311 -34.81 7.44 1.40
N THR A 312 -35.67 7.33 0.39
CA THR A 312 -35.72 8.27 -0.74
C THR A 312 -37.16 8.46 -1.21
N ALA A 313 -37.47 9.66 -1.70
CA ALA A 313 -38.73 9.92 -2.40
C ALA A 313 -38.66 9.57 -3.89
N GLY A 314 -37.45 9.33 -4.43
CA GLY A 314 -37.26 8.98 -5.83
C GLY A 314 -37.15 7.47 -6.07
N ALA A 315 -36.57 7.11 -7.21
CA ALA A 315 -36.48 5.73 -7.63
C ALA A 315 -35.43 4.95 -6.83
N VAL A 316 -35.75 3.69 -6.53
CA VAL A 316 -34.78 2.65 -6.20
C VAL A 316 -34.67 1.73 -7.41
N SER A 317 -33.48 1.65 -7.99
CA SER A 317 -33.22 0.85 -9.20
C SER A 317 -32.05 -0.09 -9.00
N ARG A 318 -32.03 -1.23 -9.68
CA ARG A 318 -30.94 -2.19 -9.65
C ARG A 318 -30.16 -2.22 -10.95
N LEU A 319 -28.82 -2.24 -10.86
CA LEU A 319 -27.91 -2.49 -11.97
C LEU A 319 -27.14 -3.78 -11.69
N SER A 320 -27.33 -4.77 -12.56
CA SER A 320 -26.75 -6.10 -12.40
C SER A 320 -26.58 -6.81 -13.73
N GLY A 321 -25.56 -7.67 -13.84
CA GLY A 321 -25.44 -8.66 -14.92
C GLY A 321 -25.51 -10.09 -14.40
N ALA A 322 -25.31 -11.05 -15.30
CA ALA A 322 -25.19 -12.47 -14.95
C ALA A 322 -23.95 -12.75 -14.07
N ASP A 323 -22.91 -11.93 -14.23
CA ASP A 323 -21.69 -11.95 -13.44
C ASP A 323 -21.15 -10.51 -13.27
N ARG A 324 -19.97 -10.39 -12.66
CA ARG A 324 -19.28 -9.11 -12.41
C ARG A 324 -18.98 -8.30 -13.66
N PHE A 325 -18.71 -8.96 -14.78
CA PHE A 325 -18.41 -8.30 -16.04
C PHE A 325 -19.69 -7.68 -16.59
N GLY A 326 -20.79 -8.45 -16.57
CA GLY A 326 -22.13 -7.97 -16.91
C GLY A 326 -22.59 -6.83 -16.01
N THR A 327 -22.33 -6.88 -14.69
CA THR A 327 -22.64 -5.75 -13.80
C THR A 327 -21.84 -4.51 -14.20
N SER A 328 -20.53 -4.63 -14.46
CA SER A 328 -19.71 -3.48 -14.87
C SER A 328 -20.20 -2.84 -16.18
N ALA A 329 -20.63 -3.65 -17.16
CA ALA A 329 -21.24 -3.17 -18.40
C ALA A 329 -22.59 -2.48 -18.14
N ALA A 330 -23.44 -3.03 -17.27
CA ALA A 330 -24.73 -2.45 -16.91
C ALA A 330 -24.58 -1.10 -16.18
N VAL A 331 -23.62 -1.00 -15.26
CA VAL A 331 -23.27 0.25 -14.56
C VAL A 331 -22.78 1.29 -15.55
N SER A 332 -21.93 0.88 -16.49
CA SER A 332 -21.41 1.76 -17.53
C SER A 332 -22.53 2.32 -18.40
N ARG A 333 -23.40 1.45 -18.91
CA ARG A 333 -24.51 1.81 -19.80
C ARG A 333 -25.51 2.78 -19.17
N ALA A 334 -25.77 2.62 -17.87
CA ALA A 334 -26.69 3.48 -17.13
C ALA A 334 -26.12 4.86 -16.79
N THR A 335 -24.78 5.02 -16.85
CA THR A 335 -24.11 6.22 -16.33
C THR A 335 -23.40 7.03 -17.41
N PHE A 336 -22.74 6.38 -18.37
CA PHE A 336 -21.86 7.05 -19.33
C PHE A 336 -22.48 7.05 -20.73
N ALA A 337 -22.53 8.24 -21.33
CA ALA A 337 -22.99 8.43 -22.69
C ALA A 337 -22.00 7.83 -23.72
N GLN A 338 -22.44 7.73 -24.97
CA GLN A 338 -21.53 7.43 -26.09
C GLN A 338 -20.53 8.56 -26.28
N GLY A 339 -19.36 8.25 -26.85
CA GLY A 339 -18.26 9.20 -27.02
C GLY A 339 -17.52 9.51 -25.72
N ALA A 340 -17.40 8.54 -24.81
CA ALA A 340 -16.65 8.74 -23.56
C ALA A 340 -15.20 9.20 -23.86
N SER A 341 -14.68 10.16 -23.09
CA SER A 341 -13.31 10.65 -23.29
C SER A 341 -12.26 9.55 -22.99
N VAL A 342 -12.56 8.67 -22.03
CA VAL A 342 -11.69 7.57 -21.62
C VAL A 342 -12.53 6.40 -21.11
N ALA A 343 -12.05 5.17 -21.33
CA ALA A 343 -12.52 3.98 -20.62
C ALA A 343 -11.33 3.30 -19.91
N TYR A 344 -11.54 2.88 -18.66
CA TYR A 344 -10.54 2.15 -17.87
C TYR A 344 -10.86 0.67 -17.88
N ILE A 345 -9.84 -0.16 -18.13
CA ILE A 345 -9.92 -1.61 -18.23
C ILE A 345 -9.07 -2.22 -17.11
N ALA A 346 -9.67 -3.02 -16.25
CA ALA A 346 -8.96 -3.70 -15.17
C ALA A 346 -9.41 -5.16 -15.03
N ASN A 347 -8.56 -5.99 -14.41
CA ASN A 347 -8.92 -7.37 -14.09
C ASN A 347 -10.13 -7.38 -13.15
N GLY A 348 -11.21 -8.08 -13.53
CA GLY A 348 -12.40 -8.24 -12.71
C GLY A 348 -12.30 -9.35 -11.67
N LEU A 349 -11.29 -10.22 -11.75
CA LEU A 349 -11.12 -11.36 -10.85
C LEU A 349 -10.34 -11.00 -9.58
N ASP A 350 -9.69 -9.84 -9.55
CA ASP A 350 -8.93 -9.34 -8.40
C ASP A 350 -9.13 -7.82 -8.22
N PHE A 351 -8.91 -7.33 -7.00
CA PHE A 351 -9.20 -5.94 -6.61
C PHE A 351 -8.04 -4.94 -6.68
N PRO A 352 -6.75 -5.32 -6.51
CA PRO A 352 -5.69 -4.34 -6.25
C PRO A 352 -5.59 -3.27 -7.33
N ASP A 353 -5.64 -3.64 -8.61
CA ASP A 353 -5.47 -2.66 -9.69
C ASP A 353 -6.78 -1.92 -10.05
N SER A 354 -7.93 -2.54 -9.79
CA SER A 354 -9.24 -2.00 -10.16
C SER A 354 -9.78 -0.95 -9.17
N LEU A 355 -9.41 -1.03 -7.89
CA LEU A 355 -9.81 -0.07 -6.86
C LEU A 355 -9.32 1.37 -7.12
N PRO A 356 -8.02 1.63 -7.33
CA PRO A 356 -7.54 2.98 -7.63
C PRO A 356 -8.12 3.50 -8.94
N ALA A 357 -8.32 2.60 -9.91
CA ALA A 357 -8.95 2.90 -11.20
C ALA A 357 -10.36 3.46 -11.06
N GLY A 358 -11.13 3.01 -10.07
CA GLY A 358 -12.48 3.50 -9.80
C GLY A 358 -12.54 5.00 -9.52
N GLY A 359 -11.67 5.50 -8.65
CA GLY A 359 -11.60 6.92 -8.32
C GLY A 359 -11.15 7.78 -9.50
N VAL A 360 -10.13 7.31 -10.23
CA VAL A 360 -9.64 7.98 -11.44
C VAL A 360 -10.71 8.03 -12.54
N ALA A 361 -11.39 6.91 -12.78
CA ALA A 361 -12.48 6.82 -13.73
C ALA A 361 -13.62 7.80 -13.39
N GLY A 362 -14.00 7.87 -12.11
CA GLY A 362 -14.97 8.84 -11.62
C GLY A 362 -14.55 10.30 -11.82
N THR A 363 -13.28 10.65 -11.55
CA THR A 363 -12.74 12.00 -11.78
C THR A 363 -12.82 12.40 -13.26
N ASN A 364 -12.52 11.47 -14.17
CA ASN A 364 -12.44 11.73 -15.60
C ASN A 364 -13.77 11.50 -16.35
N GLY A 365 -14.84 11.14 -15.62
CA GLY A 365 -16.15 10.89 -16.21
C GLY A 365 -16.17 9.71 -17.17
N GLY A 366 -15.32 8.70 -16.94
CA GLY A 366 -15.22 7.48 -17.74
C GLY A 366 -15.63 6.24 -16.95
N PRO A 367 -16.03 5.14 -17.63
CA PRO A 367 -16.34 3.89 -16.97
C PRO A 367 -15.07 3.13 -16.53
N LEU A 368 -15.22 2.34 -15.46
CA LEU A 368 -14.33 1.22 -15.14
C LEU A 368 -15.00 -0.08 -15.59
N LEU A 369 -14.46 -0.69 -16.64
CA LEU A 369 -14.94 -1.96 -17.18
C LEU A 369 -14.00 -3.09 -16.78
N MET A 370 -14.59 -4.21 -16.39
CA MET A 370 -13.85 -5.37 -15.90
C MET A 370 -13.64 -6.39 -17.02
N VAL A 371 -12.44 -6.95 -17.12
CA VAL A 371 -12.09 -8.00 -18.08
C VAL A 371 -11.54 -9.24 -17.38
N ARG A 372 -11.47 -10.36 -18.09
CA ARG A 372 -10.68 -11.52 -17.65
C ARG A 372 -9.20 -11.24 -17.94
N PRO A 373 -8.26 -11.93 -17.28
CA PRO A 373 -6.83 -11.69 -17.49
C PRO A 373 -6.38 -11.85 -18.96
N ASP A 374 -7.00 -12.77 -19.69
CA ASP A 374 -6.62 -13.20 -21.03
C ASP A 374 -7.66 -12.91 -22.12
N SER A 375 -8.82 -12.35 -21.75
CA SER A 375 -9.93 -12.16 -22.69
C SER A 375 -10.85 -10.99 -22.32
N VAL A 376 -11.36 -10.30 -23.35
CA VAL A 376 -12.45 -9.33 -23.22
C VAL A 376 -13.79 -10.07 -23.29
N PRO A 377 -14.60 -10.09 -22.22
CA PRO A 377 -15.93 -10.70 -22.24
C PRO A 377 -16.87 -10.03 -23.25
N GLY A 378 -17.83 -10.78 -23.82
CA GLY A 378 -18.71 -10.28 -24.88
C GLY A 378 -19.54 -9.05 -24.47
N GLU A 379 -20.02 -9.02 -23.23
CA GLU A 379 -20.74 -7.88 -22.65
C GLU A 379 -19.88 -6.61 -22.52
N ILE A 380 -18.56 -6.78 -22.34
CA ILE A 380 -17.61 -5.67 -22.26
C ILE A 380 -17.26 -5.19 -23.66
N ALA A 381 -17.06 -6.10 -24.62
CA ALA A 381 -16.89 -5.79 -26.03
C ALA A 381 -18.07 -4.96 -26.57
N ALA A 382 -19.30 -5.41 -26.31
CA ALA A 382 -20.52 -4.70 -26.71
C ALA A 382 -20.63 -3.31 -26.05
N GLU A 383 -20.21 -3.19 -24.79
CA GLU A 383 -20.23 -1.91 -24.09
C GLU A 383 -19.15 -0.95 -24.61
N LEU A 384 -17.94 -1.43 -24.92
CA LEU A 384 -16.89 -0.64 -25.56
C LEU A 384 -17.31 -0.15 -26.96
N GLU A 385 -17.97 -1.01 -27.74
CA GLU A 385 -18.52 -0.64 -29.04
C GLU A 385 -19.62 0.42 -28.94
N ARG A 386 -20.47 0.34 -27.90
CA ARG A 386 -21.47 1.38 -27.61
C ARG A 386 -20.80 2.70 -27.19
N LEU A 387 -19.83 2.63 -26.28
CA LEU A 387 -19.16 3.79 -25.68
C LEU A 387 -18.30 4.56 -26.69
N LYS A 388 -17.63 3.87 -27.62
CA LYS A 388 -16.67 4.46 -28.57
C LYS A 388 -15.68 5.42 -27.88
N PRO A 389 -14.91 4.93 -26.88
CA PRO A 389 -14.06 5.81 -26.08
C PRO A 389 -12.95 6.46 -26.92
N SER A 390 -12.59 7.70 -26.60
CA SER A 390 -11.52 8.44 -27.32
C SER A 390 -10.12 7.91 -27.02
N ARG A 391 -9.92 7.32 -25.83
CA ARG A 391 -8.72 6.55 -25.45
C ARG A 391 -9.10 5.46 -24.46
N ILE A 392 -8.24 4.46 -24.29
CA ILE A 392 -8.44 3.39 -23.30
C ILE A 392 -7.20 3.27 -22.42
N VAL A 393 -7.41 3.07 -21.13
CA VAL A 393 -6.32 2.83 -20.16
C VAL A 393 -6.48 1.44 -19.56
N VAL A 394 -5.52 0.57 -19.83
CA VAL A 394 -5.40 -0.73 -19.16
C VAL A 394 -4.68 -0.52 -17.82
N VAL A 395 -5.31 -0.92 -16.72
CA VAL A 395 -4.77 -0.80 -15.37
C VAL A 395 -4.32 -2.18 -14.89
N GLY A 396 -3.07 -2.27 -14.48
CA GLY A 396 -2.43 -3.50 -14.03
C GLY A 396 -1.36 -4.03 -14.99
N GLY A 397 -0.45 -4.85 -14.44
CA GLY A 397 0.65 -5.45 -15.18
C GLY A 397 0.20 -6.50 -16.21
N THR A 398 1.11 -6.92 -17.07
CA THR A 398 0.84 -7.93 -18.12
C THR A 398 0.50 -9.32 -17.57
N ALA A 399 0.84 -9.60 -16.31
CA ALA A 399 0.48 -10.83 -15.61
C ALA A 399 -1.00 -10.91 -15.21
N VAL A 400 -1.68 -9.77 -15.06
CA VAL A 400 -3.09 -9.70 -14.60
C VAL A 400 -4.03 -9.19 -15.69
N VAL A 401 -3.52 -8.44 -16.67
CA VAL A 401 -4.23 -8.12 -17.91
C VAL A 401 -3.23 -8.27 -19.06
N THR A 402 -3.34 -9.36 -19.80
CA THR A 402 -2.37 -9.75 -20.83
C THR A 402 -2.25 -8.73 -21.98
N PRO A 403 -1.14 -8.76 -22.74
CA PRO A 403 -1.04 -7.99 -23.98
C PRO A 403 -2.13 -8.32 -25.00
N ALA A 404 -2.66 -9.56 -24.99
CA ALA A 404 -3.76 -9.96 -25.86
C ALA A 404 -5.03 -9.15 -25.59
N VAL A 405 -5.39 -8.95 -24.31
CA VAL A 405 -6.52 -8.08 -23.94
C VAL A 405 -6.27 -6.65 -24.39
N GLN A 406 -5.06 -6.11 -24.20
CA GLN A 406 -4.71 -4.76 -24.65
C GLN A 406 -4.86 -4.60 -26.17
N ALA A 407 -4.43 -5.61 -26.95
CA ALA A 407 -4.60 -5.63 -28.40
C ALA A 407 -6.08 -5.75 -28.81
N GLN A 408 -6.88 -6.55 -28.10
CA GLN A 408 -8.32 -6.67 -28.34
C GLN A 408 -9.04 -5.34 -28.11
N VAL A 409 -8.75 -4.63 -27.02
CA VAL A 409 -9.45 -3.38 -26.72
C VAL A 409 -9.08 -2.23 -27.68
N GLN A 410 -7.93 -2.29 -28.34
CA GLN A 410 -7.52 -1.31 -29.35
C GLN A 410 -8.52 -1.22 -30.51
N ALA A 411 -9.23 -2.30 -30.83
CA ALA A 411 -10.24 -2.29 -31.89
C ALA A 411 -11.43 -1.36 -31.60
N TYR A 412 -11.64 -0.94 -30.35
CA TYR A 412 -12.78 -0.10 -29.92
C TYR A 412 -12.45 1.38 -29.80
N THR A 413 -11.22 1.80 -30.13
CA THR A 413 -10.83 3.21 -30.12
C THR A 413 -9.87 3.53 -31.26
N ALA A 414 -10.02 4.70 -31.86
CA ALA A 414 -9.03 5.25 -32.80
C ALA A 414 -7.86 5.92 -32.08
N GLY A 415 -7.99 6.19 -30.78
CA GLY A 415 -6.96 6.80 -29.96
C GLY A 415 -6.02 5.78 -29.31
N PRO A 416 -5.17 6.25 -28.38
CA PRO A 416 -4.18 5.40 -27.75
C PRO A 416 -4.83 4.44 -26.75
N VAL A 417 -4.32 3.20 -26.73
CA VAL A 417 -4.46 2.28 -25.60
C VAL A 417 -3.18 2.30 -24.79
N THR A 418 -3.22 2.91 -23.60
CA THR A 418 -2.07 2.99 -22.69
C THR A 418 -2.21 2.00 -21.54
N ARG A 419 -1.09 1.74 -20.85
CA ARG A 419 -1.08 0.90 -19.64
C ARG A 419 -0.54 1.66 -18.45
N ALA A 420 -1.25 1.61 -17.34
CA ALA A 420 -0.79 2.06 -16.03
C ALA A 420 -0.50 0.84 -15.16
N ALA A 421 0.77 0.57 -14.86
CA ALA A 421 1.21 -0.59 -14.10
C ALA A 421 2.52 -0.33 -13.36
N GLY A 422 2.69 -0.96 -12.20
CA GLY A 422 3.95 -1.01 -11.46
C GLY A 422 4.37 -2.45 -11.14
N SER A 423 5.50 -2.59 -10.44
CA SER A 423 6.02 -3.90 -9.99
C SER A 423 5.17 -4.57 -8.91
N ASP A 424 4.38 -3.79 -8.18
CA ASP A 424 3.41 -4.24 -7.20
C ASP A 424 2.18 -3.31 -7.18
N ARG A 425 1.17 -3.65 -6.37
CA ARG A 425 -0.07 -2.87 -6.24
C ARG A 425 0.16 -1.42 -5.80
N PHE A 426 1.17 -1.15 -4.98
CA PHE A 426 1.48 0.20 -4.52
C PHE A 426 2.03 1.02 -5.70
N ALA A 427 2.98 0.44 -6.44
CA ALA A 427 3.53 1.04 -7.64
C ALA A 427 2.48 1.22 -8.76
N THR A 428 1.54 0.28 -8.94
CA THR A 428 0.43 0.46 -9.89
C THR A 428 -0.47 1.63 -9.49
N SER A 429 -0.80 1.79 -8.21
CA SER A 429 -1.61 2.93 -7.75
C SER A 429 -0.93 4.28 -8.03
N THR A 430 0.39 4.36 -7.86
CA THR A 430 1.16 5.57 -8.16
C THR A 430 1.34 5.79 -9.67
N ALA A 431 1.56 4.73 -10.44
CA ALA A 431 1.68 4.83 -11.90
C ALA A 431 0.38 5.37 -12.53
N LEU A 432 -0.77 4.88 -12.07
CA LEU A 432 -2.07 5.40 -12.49
C LEU A 432 -2.25 6.87 -12.11
N SER A 433 -1.82 7.26 -10.90
CA SER A 433 -1.88 8.65 -10.46
C SER A 433 -0.98 9.57 -11.31
N GLN A 434 0.21 9.12 -11.66
CA GLN A 434 1.16 9.86 -12.51
C GLN A 434 0.63 10.12 -13.90
N THR A 435 -0.09 9.15 -14.48
CA THR A 435 -0.66 9.29 -15.82
C THR A 435 -1.91 10.15 -15.87
N GLU A 436 -2.63 10.31 -14.74
CA GLU A 436 -4.00 10.83 -14.74
C GLU A 436 -4.17 12.11 -13.89
N TYR A 437 -3.20 12.46 -13.03
CA TYR A 437 -3.25 13.66 -12.19
C TYR A 437 -2.00 14.55 -12.35
N ALA A 438 -2.25 15.84 -12.53
CA ALA A 438 -1.24 16.88 -12.39
C ALA A 438 -0.96 17.19 -10.89
N PRO A 439 0.19 17.81 -10.56
CA PRO A 439 0.45 18.36 -9.23
C PRO A 439 -0.64 19.35 -8.76
N GLY A 440 -0.75 19.54 -7.44
CA GLY A 440 -1.69 20.47 -6.80
C GLY A 440 -3.10 19.92 -6.62
N VAL A 441 -3.24 18.60 -6.38
CA VAL A 441 -4.56 17.98 -6.23
C VAL A 441 -5.28 18.44 -4.96
N PRO A 442 -6.62 18.58 -4.98
CA PRO A 442 -7.38 19.02 -3.82
C PRO A 442 -7.31 18.04 -2.64
N VAL A 443 -7.18 16.74 -2.93
CA VAL A 443 -7.14 15.69 -1.91
C VAL A 443 -6.45 14.44 -2.43
N VAL A 444 -5.76 13.70 -1.56
CA VAL A 444 -5.33 12.32 -1.78
C VAL A 444 -5.99 11.42 -0.76
N TYR A 445 -6.58 10.33 -1.22
CA TYR A 445 -7.13 9.27 -0.37
C TYR A 445 -6.13 8.12 -0.26
N LEU A 446 -5.90 7.66 0.97
CA LEU A 446 -5.00 6.56 1.27
C LEU A 446 -5.80 5.39 1.81
N ALA A 447 -5.65 4.24 1.16
CA ALA A 447 -6.34 3.00 1.50
C ALA A 447 -5.35 1.86 1.65
N SER A 448 -5.76 0.80 2.35
CA SER A 448 -4.87 -0.35 2.56
C SER A 448 -4.65 -1.04 1.22
N GLY A 449 -3.39 -1.31 0.89
CA GLY A 449 -3.10 -2.17 -0.26
C GLY A 449 -3.45 -3.64 0.00
N LEU A 450 -3.73 -4.03 1.24
CA LEU A 450 -3.86 -5.44 1.65
C LEU A 450 -5.30 -5.90 1.83
N ASP A 451 -6.25 -4.97 1.94
CA ASP A 451 -7.69 -5.27 2.06
C ASP A 451 -8.50 -4.20 1.31
N PHE A 452 -9.73 -4.53 0.90
CA PHE A 452 -10.52 -3.75 -0.04
C PHE A 452 -11.68 -2.90 0.54
N PRO A 453 -12.37 -3.25 1.65
CA PRO A 453 -13.66 -2.65 1.97
C PRO A 453 -13.62 -1.13 2.20
N ASP A 454 -12.59 -0.63 2.87
CA ASP A 454 -12.44 0.80 3.15
C ASP A 454 -12.16 1.60 1.86
N ALA A 455 -11.41 0.99 0.94
CA ALA A 455 -11.05 1.58 -0.35
C ALA A 455 -12.25 1.72 -1.31
N LEU A 456 -13.23 0.80 -1.25
CA LEU A 456 -14.41 0.83 -2.13
C LEU A 456 -15.22 2.13 -1.97
N SER A 457 -15.54 2.48 -0.73
CA SER A 457 -16.25 3.73 -0.43
C SER A 457 -15.36 4.96 -0.67
N GLY A 458 -14.05 4.82 -0.42
CA GLY A 458 -13.05 5.84 -0.69
C GLY A 458 -12.91 6.22 -2.16
N ALA A 459 -12.97 5.26 -3.08
CA ALA A 459 -12.84 5.50 -4.51
C ALA A 459 -13.94 6.42 -5.05
N ALA A 460 -15.19 6.24 -4.60
CA ALA A 460 -16.29 7.14 -4.95
C ALA A 460 -16.06 8.57 -4.44
N ALA A 461 -15.61 8.71 -3.18
CA ALA A 461 -15.27 10.00 -2.60
C ALA A 461 -14.09 10.69 -3.31
N ALA A 462 -13.07 9.90 -3.70
CA ALA A 462 -11.92 10.34 -4.46
C ALA A 462 -12.32 10.87 -5.83
N GLY A 463 -13.17 10.15 -6.57
CA GLY A 463 -13.73 10.61 -7.85
C GLY A 463 -14.54 11.90 -7.70
N ALA A 464 -15.40 11.99 -6.68
CA ALA A 464 -16.23 13.17 -6.45
C ALA A 464 -15.39 14.43 -6.11
N ARG A 465 -14.30 14.25 -5.35
CA ARG A 465 -13.40 15.34 -4.96
C ARG A 465 -12.19 15.51 -5.88
N ARG A 466 -12.13 14.79 -7.00
CA ARG A 466 -11.05 14.87 -8.01
C ARG A 466 -9.66 14.59 -7.43
N GLY A 467 -9.54 13.57 -6.59
CA GLY A 467 -8.30 13.13 -5.98
C GLY A 467 -7.96 11.67 -6.31
N PRO A 468 -6.68 11.27 -6.31
CA PRO A 468 -6.31 9.88 -6.48
C PRO A 468 -6.55 9.07 -5.20
N VAL A 469 -6.70 7.75 -5.37
CA VAL A 469 -6.55 6.76 -4.29
C VAL A 469 -5.16 6.14 -4.44
N LEU A 470 -4.32 6.25 -3.41
CA LEU A 470 -3.04 5.55 -3.34
C LEU A 470 -3.06 4.49 -2.26
N TYR A 471 -2.35 3.40 -2.50
CA TYR A 471 -2.22 2.37 -1.47
C TYR A 471 -1.06 2.62 -0.54
N VAL A 472 -1.23 2.19 0.69
CA VAL A 472 -0.21 2.21 1.74
C VAL A 472 -0.25 0.91 2.52
N ARG A 473 0.85 0.58 3.20
CA ARG A 473 0.88 -0.56 4.14
C ARG A 473 0.38 -0.09 5.50
N PRO A 474 -0.13 -1.00 6.36
CA PRO A 474 -0.65 -0.61 7.68
C PRO A 474 0.34 0.14 8.58
N ASP A 475 1.62 -0.20 8.45
CA ASP A 475 2.72 0.24 9.29
C ASP A 475 3.76 1.12 8.57
N SER A 476 3.62 1.29 7.25
CA SER A 476 4.62 1.98 6.43
C SER A 476 4.04 2.61 5.16
N ILE A 477 4.61 3.73 4.75
CA ILE A 477 4.31 4.39 3.47
C ILE A 477 5.36 3.92 2.46
N PRO A 478 5.00 3.12 1.43
CA PRO A 478 5.95 2.69 0.41
C PRO A 478 6.65 3.88 -0.26
N LEU A 479 7.93 3.73 -0.65
CA LEU A 479 8.71 4.82 -1.23
C LEU A 479 8.05 5.42 -2.48
N ALA A 480 7.47 4.58 -3.35
CA ALA A 480 6.74 5.05 -4.53
C ALA A 480 5.60 6.01 -4.16
N VAL A 481 4.90 5.73 -3.05
CA VAL A 481 3.76 6.51 -2.57
C VAL A 481 4.23 7.81 -1.91
N GLN A 482 5.35 7.78 -1.19
CA GLN A 482 5.99 9.00 -0.66
C GLN A 482 6.39 9.96 -1.79
N SER A 483 7.06 9.44 -2.83
CA SER A 483 7.43 10.23 -4.01
C SER A 483 6.21 10.79 -4.72
N GLU A 484 5.15 10.00 -4.84
CA GLU A 484 3.92 10.42 -5.50
C GLU A 484 3.16 11.48 -4.69
N LEU A 485 3.07 11.35 -3.36
CA LEU A 485 2.52 12.39 -2.48
C LEU A 485 3.29 13.71 -2.63
N GLY A 486 4.62 13.65 -2.71
CA GLY A 486 5.47 14.82 -2.95
C GLY A 486 5.20 15.48 -4.31
N ARG A 487 5.03 14.69 -5.37
CA ARG A 487 4.69 15.19 -6.72
C ARG A 487 3.29 15.80 -6.76
N LEU A 488 2.31 15.15 -6.13
CA LEU A 488 0.91 15.56 -6.14
C LEU A 488 0.67 16.83 -5.33
N ALA A 489 1.51 17.12 -4.33
CA ALA A 489 1.40 18.30 -3.46
C ALA A 489 -0.04 18.56 -2.98
N PRO A 490 -0.69 17.59 -2.32
CA PRO A 490 -2.11 17.66 -2.01
C PRO A 490 -2.45 18.73 -0.97
N ARG A 491 -3.61 19.38 -1.12
CA ARG A 491 -4.16 20.27 -0.08
C ARG A 491 -4.74 19.53 1.12
N GLN A 492 -5.05 18.25 0.95
CA GLN A 492 -5.58 17.39 2.00
C GLN A 492 -5.13 15.95 1.77
N VAL A 493 -4.75 15.26 2.84
CA VAL A 493 -4.59 13.81 2.83
C VAL A 493 -5.67 13.20 3.74
N VAL A 494 -6.34 12.16 3.23
CA VAL A 494 -7.40 11.43 3.92
C VAL A 494 -7.00 9.97 4.01
N VAL A 495 -6.91 9.43 5.22
CA VAL A 495 -6.70 7.99 5.47
C VAL A 495 -8.05 7.31 5.67
N LEU A 496 -8.25 6.18 4.98
CA LEU A 496 -9.48 5.39 5.02
C LEU A 496 -9.28 4.16 5.90
N GLY A 497 -10.13 3.98 6.90
CA GLY A 497 -10.05 2.84 7.81
C GLY A 497 -9.46 3.17 9.18
N GLY A 498 -9.72 2.28 10.14
CA GLY A 498 -9.39 2.47 11.56
C GLY A 498 -7.89 2.37 11.87
N THR A 499 -7.52 2.53 13.13
CA THR A 499 -6.12 2.44 13.58
C THR A 499 -5.53 1.03 13.45
N GLY A 500 -6.37 0.00 13.42
CA GLY A 500 -5.96 -1.37 13.10
C GLY A 500 -5.62 -1.60 11.62
N VAL A 501 -6.08 -0.70 10.74
CA VAL A 501 -5.75 -0.69 9.30
C VAL A 501 -4.58 0.24 9.01
N PHE A 502 -4.48 1.36 9.73
CA PHE A 502 -3.41 2.35 9.63
C PHE A 502 -2.96 2.86 10.98
N SER A 503 -1.71 2.63 11.34
CA SER A 503 -1.16 3.14 12.59
C SER A 503 -1.27 4.67 12.68
N GLN A 504 -1.39 5.19 13.90
CA GLN A 504 -1.35 6.64 14.12
C GLN A 504 -0.01 7.25 13.67
N ASP A 505 1.07 6.47 13.73
CA ASP A 505 2.39 6.90 13.26
C ASP A 505 2.42 7.12 11.75
N VAL A 506 1.85 6.20 10.97
CA VAL A 506 1.68 6.38 9.51
C VAL A 506 0.84 7.62 9.22
N GLN A 507 -0.29 7.79 9.92
CA GLN A 507 -1.14 8.97 9.73
C GLN A 507 -0.39 10.28 10.02
N SER A 508 0.39 10.30 11.10
CA SER A 508 1.09 11.51 11.50
C SER A 508 2.18 11.89 10.48
N GLN A 509 2.87 10.91 9.89
CA GLN A 509 3.89 11.16 8.85
C GLN A 509 3.32 11.86 7.61
N LEU A 510 2.02 11.68 7.33
CA LEU A 510 1.39 12.22 6.13
C LEU A 510 1.21 13.74 6.15
N GLY A 511 1.24 14.37 7.33
CA GLY A 511 1.16 15.82 7.46
C GLY A 511 2.27 16.56 6.70
N ALA A 512 3.43 15.93 6.54
CA ALA A 512 4.57 16.49 5.80
C ALA A 512 4.30 16.67 4.29
N TYR A 513 3.27 16.04 3.74
CA TYR A 513 2.92 16.14 2.31
C TYR A 513 1.76 17.09 2.03
N VAL A 514 1.11 17.63 3.08
CA VAL A 514 -0.04 18.52 2.92
C VAL A 514 0.45 19.95 2.69
N VAL A 515 0.08 20.53 1.55
CA VAL A 515 0.43 21.91 1.19
C VAL A 515 -0.73 22.86 1.53
N PRO A 516 -0.46 24.03 2.15
CA PRO A 516 -1.48 25.03 2.50
C PRO A 516 -2.33 25.55 1.33
#